data_AF-A0A2Z6NA92-F1
#
_entry.id   AF-A0A2Z6NA92-F1
#
_cell.length_a   1.000
_cell.length_b   1.000
_cell.length_c   1.000
_cell.angle_alpha   90.00
_cell.angle_beta   90.00
_cell.angle_gamma   90.00
#
_symmetry.space_group_name_H-M   'P 1'
#
loop_
_entity.id
_entity.type
_entity.pdbx_description
1 polymer ?
#
loop_
_entity_poly.entity_id
_entity_poly.type
_entity_poly.pdbx_seq_one_letter_code
_entity_poly.pdbx_strand_id
1 'polypeptide(L)'
;MLAFSVHSLHIPVAIKTQTPLKKSVFLNSQLHSKHSLNSGNTSKFKLFTALSPSPFTESSSNHPWDKSEVEGDSEKFDWYSQWYPLMPICDLDKRAPHAKKVMGIDVVIWYDRNEGEWKVFDDACPHRLAPLSEGRIDQWGRLQCVYHGWCFNGSGDCKFIPQAPLDGPPIHTSKKACVAAYPSTVQNDILWFWPNNDPQYKDIITRTKPPFIPEIDDPSFTRKMVNRDIPYGYEVLIENLMDPSHVPYAHYGVMNNVQQKVKDDREGGRPLELSIEELNVNGFTSTQDALVIGFRKWLKKYAGGQVDWRGKYSGALPPTPPREQLMDRYWSHVVNCKSCSLAYKSLNVVEVALQIISIAAIGIVAAMKQGAVSAVKRNSMVVLAVLSFALSRLLAHFINKYLRYHDYIHAFH
;
A
#
# COMPACT_ATOMS: atom_id res chain seq x y z
N MET A 1 -4.84 -12.66 9.50
CA MET A 1 -5.51 -11.70 10.41
C MET A 1 -6.18 -12.53 11.49
N LEU A 2 -5.88 -12.29 12.76
CA LEU A 2 -6.78 -12.72 13.83
C LEU A 2 -8.09 -11.97 13.62
N ALA A 3 -9.22 -12.67 13.71
CA ALA A 3 -10.53 -12.05 13.62
C ALA A 3 -10.73 -11.19 14.88
N PHE A 4 -10.35 -9.91 14.82
CA PHE A 4 -10.75 -8.95 15.83
C PHE A 4 -12.24 -8.66 15.62
N SER A 5 -13.09 -9.29 16.43
CA SER A 5 -14.51 -8.95 16.51
C SER A 5 -14.65 -7.58 17.17
N VAL A 6 -14.52 -6.51 16.38
CA VAL A 6 -14.94 -5.18 16.79
C VAL A 6 -16.45 -5.15 16.62
N HIS A 7 -17.19 -5.37 17.70
CA HIS A 7 -18.64 -5.20 17.70
C HIS A 7 -18.99 -3.80 17.20
N SER A 8 -20.01 -3.76 16.33
CA SER A 8 -20.43 -2.65 15.47
C SER A 8 -20.31 -1.25 16.08
N LEU A 9 -19.47 -0.41 15.48
CA LEU A 9 -19.51 1.04 15.63
C LEU A 9 -20.68 1.60 14.79
N HIS A 10 -21.87 1.65 15.38
CA HIS A 10 -23.02 2.33 14.78
C HIS A 10 -22.88 3.84 14.97
N ILE A 11 -22.50 4.56 13.92
CA ILE A 11 -22.53 6.04 13.87
C ILE A 11 -23.76 6.46 13.07
N PRO A 12 -24.80 7.06 13.68
CA PRO A 12 -25.95 7.55 12.94
C PRO A 12 -25.58 8.83 12.18
N VAL A 13 -25.53 8.76 10.85
CA VAL A 13 -25.41 9.93 9.98
C VAL A 13 -26.78 10.27 9.40
N ALA A 14 -27.38 11.35 9.88
CA ALA A 14 -28.56 11.96 9.25
C ALA A 14 -28.13 12.69 7.97
N ILE A 15 -28.47 12.14 6.80
CA ILE A 15 -28.19 12.78 5.50
C ILE A 15 -29.44 13.50 5.01
N LYS A 16 -29.37 14.84 4.95
CA LYS A 16 -30.28 15.66 4.15
C LYS A 16 -29.83 15.63 2.69
N THR A 17 -30.71 15.14 1.82
CA THR A 17 -30.53 15.03 0.37
C THR A 17 -30.49 16.41 -0.31
N GLN A 18 -29.49 16.65 -1.17
CA GLN A 18 -29.58 17.61 -2.27
C GLN A 18 -29.22 16.93 -3.60
N THR A 19 -29.99 17.30 -4.62
CA THR A 19 -30.16 16.74 -5.97
C THR A 19 -28.97 16.93 -6.93
N PRO A 20 -28.88 16.15 -8.03
CA PRO A 20 -27.68 16.03 -8.85
C PRO A 20 -27.63 16.99 -10.06
N LEU A 21 -26.43 17.46 -10.42
CA LEU A 21 -26.16 18.16 -11.68
C LEU A 21 -25.45 17.24 -12.69
N LYS A 22 -25.84 17.43 -13.95
CA LYS A 22 -25.72 16.52 -15.11
C LYS A 22 -24.30 16.35 -15.66
N LYS A 23 -24.09 15.16 -16.27
CA LYS A 23 -22.98 14.75 -17.14
C LYS A 23 -22.80 15.66 -18.36
N SER A 24 -21.54 15.83 -18.79
CA SER A 24 -21.16 16.16 -20.17
C SER A 24 -20.09 15.20 -20.68
N VAL A 25 -20.17 14.91 -21.98
CA VAL A 25 -19.56 13.80 -22.73
C VAL A 25 -18.40 14.33 -23.59
N PHE A 26 -17.56 13.39 -24.07
CA PHE A 26 -16.60 13.46 -25.20
C PHE A 26 -15.22 14.08 -24.88
N LEU A 27 -14.10 13.68 -25.47
CA LEU A 27 -13.75 12.73 -26.54
C LEU A 27 -12.29 12.25 -26.31
N ASN A 28 -11.95 11.05 -26.76
CA ASN A 28 -10.60 10.49 -26.80
C ASN A 28 -9.68 11.22 -27.78
N SER A 29 -8.39 11.29 -27.48
CA SER A 29 -7.35 11.01 -28.48
C SER A 29 -6.05 10.57 -27.79
N GLN A 30 -5.59 9.39 -28.17
CA GLN A 30 -4.27 8.86 -27.84
C GLN A 30 -3.24 9.51 -28.77
N LEU A 31 -2.06 9.82 -28.23
CA LEU A 31 -0.84 9.92 -29.01
C LEU A 31 0.31 9.36 -28.19
N HIS A 32 0.85 8.23 -28.68
CA HIS A 32 2.12 7.68 -28.26
C HIS A 32 3.26 8.57 -28.73
N SER A 33 4.25 8.80 -27.87
CA SER A 33 5.63 8.96 -28.33
C SER A 33 6.59 8.40 -27.29
N LYS A 34 7.40 7.45 -27.76
CA LYS A 34 8.57 6.90 -27.07
C LYS A 34 9.72 7.86 -27.30
N HIS A 35 10.49 8.22 -26.26
CA HIS A 35 11.91 8.49 -26.44
C HIS A 35 12.72 8.11 -25.21
N SER A 36 13.81 7.41 -25.49
CA SER A 36 14.87 6.92 -24.64
C SER A 36 16.02 7.92 -24.57
N LEU A 37 16.88 7.73 -23.56
CA LEU A 37 18.29 8.13 -23.38
C LEU A 37 18.47 9.09 -22.19
N ASN A 38 19.25 8.83 -21.13
CA ASN A 38 20.54 8.16 -20.86
C ASN A 38 21.56 9.21 -20.41
N SER A 39 22.31 8.89 -19.33
CA SER A 39 23.44 9.62 -18.74
C SER A 39 23.11 11.00 -18.13
N GLY A 40 23.44 11.35 -16.90
CA GLY A 40 24.59 10.98 -16.07
C GLY A 40 25.31 12.27 -15.70
N ASN A 41 25.30 12.66 -14.42
CA ASN A 41 26.42 13.42 -13.87
C ASN A 41 26.44 13.38 -12.34
N THR A 42 27.60 13.00 -11.83
CA THR A 42 27.98 12.90 -10.43
C THR A 42 28.28 14.28 -9.85
N SER A 43 27.75 14.60 -8.67
CA SER A 43 28.25 15.69 -7.84
C SER A 43 28.49 15.23 -6.41
N LYS A 44 29.71 15.50 -5.95
CA LYS A 44 30.28 15.20 -4.64
C LYS A 44 29.48 15.91 -3.54
N PHE A 45 29.03 15.17 -2.53
CA PHE A 45 28.56 15.76 -1.27
C PHE A 45 29.38 15.22 -0.08
N LYS A 46 29.72 16.18 0.78
CA LYS A 46 30.58 16.05 1.96
C LYS A 46 29.95 15.10 2.97
N LEU A 47 30.78 14.18 3.46
CA LEU A 47 30.48 13.23 4.51
C LEU A 47 30.25 13.97 5.84
N PHE A 48 29.02 13.95 6.35
CA PHE A 48 28.75 14.23 7.75
C PHE A 48 28.56 12.88 8.45
N THR A 49 29.58 12.49 9.21
CA THR A 49 29.59 11.29 10.05
C THR A 49 28.58 11.46 11.17
N ALA A 50 27.40 10.85 11.03
CA ALA A 50 26.50 10.62 12.15
C ALA A 50 26.93 9.32 12.84
N LEU A 51 27.23 9.43 14.13
CA LEU A 51 27.63 8.32 15.00
C LEU A 51 26.52 7.27 15.06
N SER A 52 26.88 6.03 14.76
CA SER A 52 26.06 4.83 14.96
C SER A 52 25.71 4.67 16.44
N PRO A 53 24.46 4.34 16.82
CA PRO A 53 24.19 3.79 18.14
C PRO A 53 24.75 2.36 18.21
N SER A 54 25.66 2.12 19.15
CA SER A 54 26.14 0.78 19.51
C SER A 54 25.00 -0.07 20.09
N PRO A 55 25.15 -1.42 20.11
CA PRO A 55 24.11 -2.33 20.56
C PRO A 55 23.77 -2.09 22.03
N PHE A 56 22.47 -2.11 22.35
CA PHE A 56 21.97 -2.01 23.71
C PHE A 56 22.59 -3.07 24.62
N THR A 57 23.40 -2.61 25.58
CA THR A 57 23.75 -3.38 26.77
C THR A 57 22.50 -3.43 27.65
N GLU A 58 22.01 -4.64 27.95
CA GLU A 58 20.94 -4.85 28.93
C GLU A 58 21.36 -4.32 30.30
N SER A 59 20.75 -3.21 30.73
CA SER A 59 20.71 -2.88 32.16
C SER A 59 19.39 -3.40 32.71
N SER A 60 19.48 -4.42 33.57
CA SER A 60 18.34 -4.99 34.28
C SER A 60 17.66 -3.93 35.16
N SER A 61 16.51 -3.42 34.71
CA SER A 61 15.57 -2.71 35.56
C SER A 61 14.43 -3.66 35.91
N ASN A 62 14.38 -4.07 37.17
CA ASN A 62 13.30 -4.91 37.71
C ASN A 62 11.97 -4.13 37.67
N HIS A 63 11.22 -4.25 36.58
CA HIS A 63 9.84 -3.80 36.49
C HIS A 63 8.91 -4.89 37.06
N PRO A 64 7.83 -4.58 37.81
CA PRO A 64 6.97 -5.58 38.46
C PRO A 64 6.22 -6.56 37.53
N TRP A 65 6.43 -6.47 36.22
CA TRP A 65 5.78 -7.28 35.19
C TRP A 65 6.59 -8.50 34.78
N ASP A 66 7.82 -8.67 35.28
CA ASP A 66 8.68 -9.81 34.97
C ASP A 66 8.47 -10.92 36.00
N LYS A 67 7.30 -11.55 35.96
CA LYS A 67 7.13 -12.89 36.53
C LYS A 67 7.08 -13.87 35.36
N SER A 68 8.17 -14.60 35.21
CA SER A 68 8.28 -15.76 34.33
C SER A 68 7.32 -16.84 34.82
N GLU A 69 6.14 -16.90 34.21
CA GLU A 69 5.28 -18.07 34.31
C GLU A 69 5.84 -19.17 33.40
N VAL A 70 6.37 -20.19 34.08
CA VAL A 70 6.69 -21.56 33.66
C VAL A 70 6.11 -21.95 32.29
N GLU A 71 7.00 -22.28 31.35
CA GLU A 71 6.71 -22.97 30.08
C GLU A 71 6.11 -24.36 30.36
N GLY A 72 4.80 -24.41 30.55
CA GLY A 72 4.00 -25.59 30.18
C GLY A 72 3.85 -25.64 28.65
N ASP A 73 3.46 -26.80 28.12
CA ASP A 73 3.19 -27.08 26.70
C ASP A 73 2.09 -26.15 26.15
N SER A 74 2.42 -24.88 25.95
CA SER A 74 1.48 -23.84 25.57
C SER A 74 1.14 -24.05 24.11
N GLU A 75 -0.16 -24.13 23.85
CA GLU A 75 -0.73 -24.13 22.51
C GLU A 75 -0.04 -23.04 21.66
N LYS A 76 0.50 -23.38 20.49
CA LYS A 76 1.19 -22.41 19.63
C LYS A 76 0.30 -21.99 18.48
N PHE A 77 0.33 -20.70 18.16
CA PHE A 77 -0.33 -20.17 16.98
C PHE A 77 0.42 -20.61 15.72
N ASP A 78 -0.26 -21.34 14.85
CA ASP A 78 0.26 -21.72 13.55
C ASP A 78 -0.12 -20.67 12.50
N TRP A 79 0.86 -19.84 12.13
CA TRP A 79 0.74 -18.83 11.08
C TRP A 79 0.33 -19.40 9.72
N TYR A 80 0.60 -20.68 9.45
CA TYR A 80 0.28 -21.32 8.18
C TYR A 80 -1.09 -22.00 8.16
N SER A 81 -1.77 -22.04 9.30
CA SER A 81 -3.09 -22.64 9.46
C SER A 81 -4.17 -21.59 9.73
N GLN A 82 -4.20 -20.52 8.92
CA GLN A 82 -5.19 -19.43 9.02
C GLN A 82 -5.59 -18.90 7.64
N TRP A 83 -6.76 -18.26 7.55
CA TRP A 83 -7.18 -17.56 6.34
C TRP A 83 -6.54 -16.16 6.25
N TYR A 84 -5.91 -15.85 5.11
CA TYR A 84 -5.35 -14.53 4.82
C TYR A 84 -5.98 -13.90 3.59
N PRO A 85 -6.29 -12.59 3.62
CA PRO A 85 -6.76 -11.88 2.45
C PRO A 85 -5.57 -11.64 1.50
N LEU A 86 -5.72 -11.97 0.23
CA LEU A 86 -4.71 -11.71 -0.79
C LEU A 86 -4.97 -10.38 -1.50
N MET A 87 -6.15 -10.25 -2.10
CA MET A 87 -6.50 -9.17 -3.02
C MET A 87 -8.02 -8.95 -3.04
N PRO A 88 -8.51 -7.71 -3.12
CA PRO A 88 -9.86 -7.43 -3.60
C PRO A 88 -10.02 -7.96 -5.03
N ILE A 89 -11.14 -8.62 -5.34
CA ILE A 89 -11.35 -9.19 -6.69
C ILE A 89 -11.47 -8.10 -7.77
N CYS A 90 -11.83 -6.88 -7.39
CA CYS A 90 -11.91 -5.74 -8.30
C CYS A 90 -10.55 -5.25 -8.80
N ASP A 91 -9.47 -5.61 -8.09
CA ASP A 91 -8.09 -5.23 -8.44
C ASP A 91 -7.38 -6.31 -9.27
N LEU A 92 -8.08 -7.40 -9.62
CA LEU A 92 -7.54 -8.53 -10.38
C LEU A 92 -8.10 -8.57 -11.81
N ASP A 93 -7.24 -8.75 -12.81
CA ASP A 93 -7.63 -8.95 -14.22
C ASP A 93 -7.75 -10.46 -14.56
N LYS A 94 -8.96 -10.95 -14.80
CA LYS A 94 -9.22 -12.36 -15.18
C LYS A 94 -8.46 -12.85 -16.42
N ARG A 95 -7.79 -11.97 -17.17
CA ARG A 95 -7.02 -12.30 -18.37
C ARG A 95 -5.54 -12.57 -18.10
N ALA A 96 -5.03 -12.20 -16.93
CA ALA A 96 -3.61 -12.31 -16.60
C ALA A 96 -3.40 -12.97 -15.22
N PRO A 97 -2.27 -13.69 -15.04
CA PRO A 97 -1.82 -14.06 -13.71
C PRO A 97 -1.21 -12.85 -12.98
N HIS A 98 -1.24 -12.85 -11.64
CA HIS A 98 -0.73 -11.76 -10.80
C HIS A 98 0.18 -12.32 -9.71
N ALA A 99 1.37 -11.73 -9.55
CA ALA A 99 2.27 -12.06 -8.46
C ALA A 99 1.78 -11.43 -7.15
N LYS A 100 1.87 -12.17 -6.04
CA LYS A 100 1.74 -11.63 -4.69
C LYS A 100 2.69 -12.34 -3.75
N LYS A 101 3.19 -11.63 -2.74
CA LYS A 101 3.94 -12.22 -1.63
C LYS A 101 3.19 -11.98 -0.33
N VAL A 102 2.92 -13.05 0.42
CA VAL A 102 2.28 -12.97 1.75
C VAL A 102 3.02 -13.90 2.70
N MET A 103 3.44 -13.38 3.86
CA MET A 103 4.22 -14.12 4.87
C MET A 103 5.46 -14.84 4.29
N GLY A 104 6.15 -14.18 3.35
CA GLY A 104 7.33 -14.77 2.67
C GLY A 104 7.00 -15.84 1.62
N ILE A 105 5.73 -16.19 1.40
CA ILE A 105 5.28 -17.10 0.36
C ILE A 105 5.03 -16.31 -0.92
N ASP A 106 5.73 -16.67 -1.98
CA ASP A 106 5.54 -16.13 -3.33
C ASP A 106 4.45 -16.93 -4.04
N VAL A 107 3.32 -16.30 -4.34
CA VAL A 107 2.15 -16.94 -4.94
C VAL A 107 1.71 -16.25 -6.23
N VAL A 108 1.15 -17.04 -7.14
CA VAL A 108 0.47 -16.55 -8.34
C VAL A 108 -1.05 -16.66 -8.18
N ILE A 109 -1.75 -15.56 -8.39
CA ILE A 109 -3.21 -15.48 -8.47
C ILE A 109 -3.59 -15.50 -9.94
N TRP A 110 -4.46 -16.42 -10.34
CA TRP A 110 -4.93 -16.49 -11.72
C TRP A 110 -6.38 -16.98 -11.79
N TYR A 111 -7.05 -16.70 -12.91
CA TYR A 111 -8.43 -17.10 -13.13
C TYR A 111 -8.50 -18.37 -13.97
N ASP A 112 -8.95 -19.47 -13.38
CA ASP A 112 -9.21 -20.70 -14.11
C ASP A 112 -10.52 -20.54 -14.90
N ARG A 113 -10.41 -20.41 -16.22
CA ARG A 113 -11.59 -20.20 -17.08
C ARG A 113 -12.45 -21.46 -17.20
N ASN A 114 -11.88 -22.64 -16.94
CA ASN A 114 -12.63 -23.89 -17.03
C ASN A 114 -13.53 -24.07 -15.80
N GLU A 115 -13.03 -23.69 -14.62
CA GLU A 115 -13.79 -23.77 -13.36
C GLU A 115 -14.56 -22.46 -13.05
N GLY A 116 -14.21 -21.34 -13.68
CA GLY A 116 -14.80 -20.04 -13.41
C GLY A 116 -14.37 -19.41 -12.08
N GLU A 117 -13.23 -19.85 -11.52
CA GLU A 117 -12.78 -19.49 -10.18
C GLU A 117 -11.37 -18.91 -10.15
N TRP A 118 -11.09 -18.07 -9.14
CA TRP A 118 -9.74 -17.66 -8.81
C TRP A 118 -8.98 -18.78 -8.12
N LYS A 119 -7.73 -19.01 -8.54
CA LYS A 119 -6.83 -20.03 -8.00
C LYS A 119 -5.51 -19.39 -7.56
N VAL A 120 -4.88 -20.00 -6.55
CA VAL A 120 -3.64 -19.51 -5.93
C VAL A 120 -2.62 -20.64 -5.91
N PHE A 121 -1.50 -20.49 -6.63
CA PHE A 121 -0.41 -21.47 -6.66
C PHE A 121 0.89 -20.88 -6.12
N ASP A 122 1.86 -21.75 -5.84
CA ASP A 122 3.26 -21.30 -5.76
C ASP A 122 3.63 -20.52 -7.04
N ASP A 123 4.30 -19.37 -6.89
CA ASP A 123 4.80 -18.60 -8.02
C ASP A 123 6.13 -19.15 -8.55
N ALA A 124 6.20 -20.47 -8.74
CA ALA A 124 7.38 -21.17 -9.22
C ALA A 124 6.98 -22.38 -10.05
N CYS A 125 7.33 -22.35 -11.33
CA CYS A 125 7.11 -23.49 -12.21
C CYS A 125 7.94 -24.71 -11.76
N PRO A 126 7.36 -25.90 -11.55
CA PRO A 126 8.09 -27.07 -11.06
C PRO A 126 9.19 -27.57 -12.00
N HIS A 127 9.19 -27.10 -13.26
CA HIS A 127 10.23 -27.45 -14.23
C HIS A 127 11.58 -26.76 -13.93
N ARG A 128 11.61 -25.42 -13.87
CA ARG A 128 12.84 -24.61 -13.74
C ARG A 128 12.63 -23.34 -12.90
N LEU A 129 11.63 -23.35 -12.02
CA LEU A 129 11.32 -22.28 -11.06
C LEU A 129 11.04 -20.91 -11.66
N ALA A 130 10.71 -20.84 -12.96
CA ALA A 130 10.26 -19.61 -13.57
C ALA A 130 8.96 -19.13 -12.89
N PRO A 131 8.82 -17.82 -12.60
CA PRO A 131 7.60 -17.28 -12.03
C PRO A 131 6.43 -17.55 -12.96
N LEU A 132 5.37 -18.14 -12.43
CA LEU A 132 4.14 -18.42 -13.16
C LEU A 132 3.30 -17.16 -13.35
N SER A 133 3.50 -16.16 -12.50
CA SER A 133 2.94 -14.81 -12.60
C SER A 133 3.39 -14.04 -13.84
N GLU A 134 4.55 -14.37 -14.40
CA GLU A 134 5.02 -13.85 -15.70
C GLU A 134 4.44 -14.63 -16.89
N GLY A 135 3.62 -15.65 -16.61
CA GLY A 135 2.94 -16.49 -17.59
C GLY A 135 1.72 -15.85 -18.23
N ARG A 136 0.80 -16.70 -18.68
CA ARG A 136 -0.46 -16.29 -19.32
C ARG A 136 -1.54 -17.33 -19.12
N ILE A 137 -2.79 -16.93 -19.30
CA ILE A 137 -3.91 -17.86 -19.44
C ILE A 137 -3.98 -18.25 -20.92
N ASP A 138 -3.78 -19.54 -21.22
CA ASP A 138 -3.78 -20.04 -22.60
C ASP A 138 -5.19 -20.08 -23.21
N GLN A 139 -5.28 -20.41 -24.49
CA GLN A 139 -6.56 -20.48 -25.21
C GLN A 139 -7.50 -21.58 -24.69
N TRP A 140 -6.99 -22.53 -23.91
CA TRP A 140 -7.77 -23.58 -23.24
C TRP A 140 -8.07 -23.24 -21.78
N GLY A 141 -7.81 -22.00 -21.35
CA GLY A 141 -8.15 -21.54 -20.01
C GLY A 141 -7.21 -22.00 -18.91
N ARG A 142 -6.03 -22.53 -19.23
CA ARG A 142 -5.03 -23.04 -18.27
C ARG A 142 -3.97 -21.99 -17.97
N LEU A 143 -3.33 -22.09 -16.82
CA LEU A 143 -2.14 -21.30 -16.52
C LEU A 143 -0.94 -21.85 -17.29
N GLN A 144 -0.36 -21.06 -18.18
CA GLN A 144 0.78 -21.42 -18.99
C GLN A 144 2.04 -20.67 -18.55
N CYS A 145 3.08 -21.44 -18.18
CA CYS A 145 4.38 -20.90 -17.83
C CYS A 145 5.03 -20.17 -19.01
N VAL A 146 5.60 -18.98 -18.76
CA VAL A 146 6.29 -18.18 -19.77
C VAL A 146 7.52 -18.87 -20.36
N TYR A 147 8.20 -19.70 -19.58
CA TYR A 147 9.52 -20.20 -19.95
C TYR A 147 9.44 -21.29 -21.03
N HIS A 148 8.75 -22.40 -20.73
CA HIS A 148 8.69 -23.55 -21.63
C HIS A 148 7.26 -23.93 -22.03
N GLY A 149 6.26 -23.13 -21.62
CA GLY A 149 4.87 -23.33 -22.02
C GLY A 149 4.16 -24.50 -21.33
N TRP A 150 4.68 -25.01 -20.21
CA TRP A 150 3.97 -26.00 -19.39
C TRP A 150 2.65 -25.41 -18.88
N CYS A 151 1.56 -26.17 -19.01
CA CYS A 151 0.22 -25.71 -18.65
C CYS A 151 -0.35 -26.48 -17.46
N PHE A 152 -1.02 -25.76 -16.57
CA PHE A 152 -1.59 -26.27 -15.32
C PHE A 152 -3.11 -25.99 -15.24
N ASN A 153 -3.89 -26.92 -14.70
CA ASN A 153 -5.29 -26.67 -14.34
C ASN A 153 -5.40 -26.06 -12.93
N GLY A 154 -6.62 -25.71 -12.50
CA GLY A 154 -6.92 -25.13 -11.18
C GLY A 154 -6.59 -25.99 -9.96
N SER A 155 -6.29 -27.28 -10.14
CA SER A 155 -5.80 -28.16 -9.07
C SER A 155 -4.27 -28.21 -8.98
N GLY A 156 -3.57 -27.51 -9.87
CA GLY A 156 -2.11 -27.53 -9.99
C GLY A 156 -1.56 -28.69 -10.82
N ASP A 157 -2.42 -29.55 -11.39
CA ASP A 157 -1.97 -30.65 -12.24
C ASP A 157 -1.38 -30.12 -13.56
N CYS A 158 -0.23 -30.65 -13.96
CA CYS A 158 0.27 -30.41 -15.30
C CYS A 158 -0.63 -31.13 -16.33
N LYS A 159 -1.23 -30.37 -17.23
CA LYS A 159 -2.09 -30.90 -18.29
C LYS A 159 -1.42 -30.95 -19.65
N PHE A 160 -0.34 -30.20 -19.84
CA PHE A 160 0.33 -30.15 -21.14
C PHE A 160 1.77 -29.68 -21.00
N ILE A 161 2.66 -30.41 -21.66
CA ILE A 161 4.07 -30.09 -21.81
C ILE A 161 4.34 -30.04 -23.31
N PRO A 162 4.56 -28.86 -23.92
CA PRO A 162 4.68 -28.76 -25.38
C PRO A 162 5.82 -29.58 -25.97
N GLN A 163 6.87 -29.84 -25.18
CA GLN A 163 8.04 -30.60 -25.61
C GLN A 163 7.93 -32.11 -25.36
N ALA A 164 6.85 -32.58 -24.72
CA ALA A 164 6.64 -34.01 -24.50
C ALA A 164 6.01 -34.63 -25.76
N PRO A 165 6.61 -35.69 -26.33
CA PRO A 165 6.05 -36.37 -27.49
C PRO A 165 4.69 -37.03 -27.14
N LEU A 166 3.75 -37.01 -28.08
CA LEU A 166 2.38 -37.51 -27.87
C LEU A 166 2.34 -39.03 -27.62
N ASP A 167 3.28 -39.75 -28.22
CA ASP A 167 3.50 -41.20 -28.11
C ASP A 167 4.51 -41.57 -27.00
N GLY A 168 5.03 -40.58 -26.28
CA GLY A 168 5.96 -40.80 -25.17
C GLY A 168 5.28 -41.12 -23.84
N PRO A 169 6.08 -41.39 -22.79
CA PRO A 169 5.56 -41.53 -21.43
C PRO A 169 4.76 -40.28 -21.02
N PRO A 170 3.65 -40.42 -20.27
CA PRO A 170 2.80 -39.30 -19.88
C PRO A 170 3.44 -38.48 -18.75
N ILE A 171 4.55 -37.79 -19.04
CA ILE A 171 5.35 -37.06 -18.03
C ILE A 171 4.49 -36.03 -17.26
N HIS A 172 3.49 -35.45 -17.92
CA HIS A 172 2.56 -34.49 -17.32
C HIS A 172 1.72 -35.09 -16.17
N THR A 173 1.55 -36.41 -16.09
CA THR A 173 0.84 -37.07 -14.96
C THR A 173 1.72 -37.30 -13.74
N SER A 174 3.02 -37.01 -13.82
CA SER A 174 3.93 -37.10 -12.68
C SER A 174 3.58 -36.07 -11.61
N LYS A 175 3.57 -36.47 -10.35
CA LYS A 175 3.40 -35.52 -9.22
C LYS A 175 4.49 -34.46 -9.15
N LYS A 176 5.69 -34.75 -9.66
CA LYS A 176 6.78 -33.77 -9.77
C LYS A 176 6.52 -32.71 -10.85
N ALA A 177 5.58 -32.96 -11.75
CA ALA A 177 5.16 -31.99 -12.76
C ALA A 177 4.04 -31.07 -12.25
N CYS A 178 3.38 -31.39 -11.14
CA CYS A 178 2.33 -30.54 -10.57
C CYS A 178 2.94 -29.33 -9.85
N VAL A 179 2.26 -28.19 -9.94
CA VAL A 179 2.53 -27.02 -9.11
C VAL A 179 1.71 -27.14 -7.82
N ALA A 180 2.26 -26.64 -6.71
CA ALA A 180 1.53 -26.65 -5.45
C ALA A 180 0.38 -25.64 -5.48
N ALA A 181 -0.82 -26.11 -5.15
CA ALA A 181 -2.02 -25.30 -5.10
C ALA A 181 -2.47 -25.05 -3.65
N TYR A 182 -2.82 -23.81 -3.35
CA TYR A 182 -3.30 -23.41 -2.04
C TYR A 182 -4.83 -23.41 -2.02
N PRO A 183 -5.47 -23.88 -0.94
CA PRO A 183 -6.90 -23.67 -0.74
C PRO A 183 -7.21 -22.17 -0.79
N SER A 184 -8.16 -21.78 -1.64
CA SER A 184 -8.54 -20.38 -1.85
C SER A 184 -10.04 -20.25 -2.04
N THR A 185 -10.60 -19.15 -1.58
CA THR A 185 -12.04 -18.85 -1.74
C THR A 185 -12.25 -17.34 -1.91
N VAL A 186 -13.34 -16.97 -2.58
CA VAL A 186 -13.81 -15.57 -2.60
C VAL A 186 -14.90 -15.42 -1.55
N GLN A 187 -14.73 -14.47 -0.64
CA GLN A 187 -15.73 -14.09 0.36
C GLN A 187 -15.69 -12.58 0.57
N ASN A 188 -16.85 -11.93 0.63
CA ASN A 188 -16.98 -10.48 0.77
C ASN A 188 -16.11 -9.72 -0.27
N ASP A 189 -16.17 -10.13 -1.55
CA ASP A 189 -15.36 -9.59 -2.68
C ASP A 189 -13.83 -9.59 -2.48
N ILE A 190 -13.33 -10.41 -1.55
CA ILE A 190 -11.91 -10.58 -1.27
C ILE A 190 -11.52 -12.02 -1.63
N LEU A 191 -10.40 -12.18 -2.35
CA LEU A 191 -9.75 -13.47 -2.51
C LEU A 191 -8.96 -13.80 -1.24
N TRP A 192 -9.33 -14.90 -0.59
CA TRP A 192 -8.65 -15.45 0.57
C TRP A 192 -7.86 -16.70 0.19
N PHE A 193 -6.75 -16.93 0.88
CA PHE A 193 -6.01 -18.19 0.76
C PHE A 193 -5.59 -18.73 2.12
N TRP A 194 -5.43 -20.06 2.16
CA TRP A 194 -4.85 -20.80 3.26
C TRP A 194 -3.39 -21.11 2.92
N PRO A 195 -2.40 -20.56 3.65
CA PRO A 195 -0.98 -20.62 3.31
C PRO A 195 -0.32 -21.98 3.64
N ASN A 196 -1.07 -23.06 3.51
CA ASN A 196 -0.60 -24.44 3.63
C ASN A 196 -1.24 -25.29 2.52
N ASN A 197 -0.41 -25.90 1.68
CA ASN A 197 -0.80 -26.68 0.51
C ASN A 197 -0.77 -28.20 0.76
N ASP A 198 -0.62 -28.63 2.02
CA ASP A 198 -0.75 -30.05 2.38
C ASP A 198 -2.15 -30.56 1.97
N PRO A 199 -2.24 -31.72 1.29
CA PRO A 199 -3.50 -32.32 0.86
C PRO A 199 -4.58 -32.39 1.94
N GLN A 200 -4.22 -32.50 3.23
CA GLN A 200 -5.18 -32.51 4.33
C GLN A 200 -6.00 -31.22 4.45
N TYR A 201 -5.52 -30.10 3.90
CA TYR A 201 -6.20 -28.80 3.93
C TYR A 201 -6.99 -28.50 2.66
N LYS A 202 -7.03 -29.40 1.67
CA LYS A 202 -7.76 -29.17 0.41
C LYS A 202 -9.20 -28.67 0.63
N ASP A 203 -9.91 -29.26 1.59
CA ASP A 203 -11.29 -28.93 1.93
C ASP A 203 -11.40 -28.09 3.21
N ILE A 204 -10.37 -27.32 3.57
CA ILE A 204 -10.32 -26.54 4.82
C ILE A 204 -11.50 -25.58 4.98
N ILE A 205 -12.06 -25.09 3.88
CA ILE A 205 -13.25 -24.23 3.84
C ILE A 205 -14.50 -24.86 4.49
N THR A 206 -14.56 -26.19 4.56
CA THR A 206 -15.67 -26.92 5.22
C THR A 206 -15.54 -26.93 6.73
N ARG A 207 -14.32 -26.74 7.26
CA ARG A 207 -14.00 -26.77 8.70
C ARG A 207 -13.86 -25.37 9.28
N THR A 208 -13.24 -24.46 8.55
CA THR A 208 -13.04 -23.07 8.95
C THR A 208 -13.20 -22.14 7.75
N LYS A 209 -13.93 -21.05 7.95
CA LYS A 209 -14.19 -20.05 6.91
C LYS A 209 -13.37 -18.79 7.19
N PRO A 210 -13.05 -17.99 6.15
CA PRO A 210 -12.52 -16.66 6.39
C PRO A 210 -13.47 -15.82 7.25
N PRO A 211 -12.98 -14.79 7.94
CA PRO A 211 -13.84 -13.84 8.66
C PRO A 211 -14.92 -13.25 7.73
N PHE A 212 -16.18 -13.30 8.15
CA PHE A 212 -17.32 -12.80 7.39
C PHE A 212 -17.86 -11.52 8.01
N ILE A 213 -18.02 -10.48 7.17
CA ILE A 213 -18.54 -9.17 7.58
C ILE A 213 -19.82 -8.91 6.76
N PRO A 214 -21.02 -9.09 7.34
CA PRO A 214 -22.29 -8.97 6.62
C PRO A 214 -22.47 -7.62 5.92
N GLU A 215 -22.03 -6.53 6.55
CA GLU A 215 -22.13 -5.16 6.05
C GLU A 215 -21.36 -4.94 4.75
N ILE A 216 -20.37 -5.79 4.44
CA ILE A 216 -19.67 -5.70 3.16
C ILE A 216 -20.59 -6.12 2.02
N ASP A 217 -21.46 -7.11 2.20
CA ASP A 217 -22.35 -7.61 1.14
C ASP A 217 -23.76 -7.02 1.19
N ASP A 218 -24.07 -6.19 2.19
CA ASP A 218 -25.31 -5.47 2.29
C ASP A 218 -25.32 -4.24 1.35
N PRO A 219 -26.22 -4.18 0.35
CA PRO A 219 -26.28 -3.06 -0.61
C PRO A 219 -26.71 -1.73 0.04
N SER A 220 -27.20 -1.72 1.28
CA SER A 220 -27.49 -0.50 2.03
C SER A 220 -26.23 0.19 2.55
N PHE A 221 -25.09 -0.49 2.55
CA PHE A 221 -23.78 0.07 2.94
C PHE A 221 -22.94 0.45 1.72
N THR A 222 -22.06 1.44 1.91
CA THR A 222 -21.01 1.73 0.94
C THR A 222 -19.71 1.09 1.41
N ARG A 223 -19.06 0.31 0.54
CA ARG A 223 -17.74 -0.27 0.80
C ARG A 223 -16.67 0.37 -0.06
N LYS A 224 -15.47 0.48 0.49
CA LYS A 224 -14.24 0.84 -0.24
C LYS A 224 -13.14 -0.14 0.13
N MET A 225 -12.64 -0.87 -0.87
CA MET A 225 -11.47 -1.74 -0.71
C MET A 225 -10.25 -1.05 -1.29
N VAL A 226 -9.13 -1.17 -0.60
CA VAL A 226 -7.84 -0.63 -1.02
C VAL A 226 -6.79 -1.68 -0.67
N ASN A 227 -5.90 -1.96 -1.62
CA ASN A 227 -4.66 -2.68 -1.34
C ASN A 227 -3.46 -1.74 -1.56
N ARG A 228 -2.50 -1.78 -0.64
CA ARG A 228 -1.29 -0.99 -0.74
C ARG A 228 -0.16 -1.68 0.01
N ASP A 229 0.99 -1.77 -0.64
CA ASP A 229 2.24 -2.14 0.03
C ASP A 229 2.80 -0.91 0.75
N ILE A 230 3.13 -1.09 2.03
CA ILE A 230 3.66 -0.05 2.89
C ILE A 230 5.00 -0.54 3.47
N PRO A 231 6.08 0.26 3.47
CA PRO A 231 7.40 -0.18 3.91
C PRO A 231 7.55 -0.20 5.45
N TYR A 232 6.63 -0.86 6.15
CA TYR A 232 6.66 -1.09 7.59
C TYR A 232 6.41 -2.57 7.90
N GLY A 233 6.93 -3.05 9.03
CA GLY A 233 6.61 -4.39 9.53
C GLY A 233 5.13 -4.51 9.88
N TYR A 234 4.57 -5.73 9.74
CA TYR A 234 3.17 -6.01 10.06
C TYR A 234 2.86 -5.68 11.52
N GLU A 235 3.74 -6.08 12.43
CA GLU A 235 3.61 -5.88 13.87
C GLU A 235 3.53 -4.39 14.23
N VAL A 236 4.37 -3.56 13.59
CA VAL A 236 4.37 -2.11 13.77
C VAL A 236 3.07 -1.47 13.28
N LEU A 237 2.58 -1.91 12.11
CA LEU A 237 1.32 -1.40 11.57
C LEU A 237 0.12 -1.78 12.45
N ILE A 238 0.06 -3.04 12.91
CA ILE A 238 -1.02 -3.51 13.77
C ILE A 238 -0.99 -2.78 15.12
N GLU A 239 0.17 -2.61 15.74
CA GLU A 239 0.27 -1.80 16.97
C GLU A 239 -0.22 -0.37 16.76
N ASN A 240 0.18 0.29 15.66
CA ASN A 240 -0.28 1.64 15.37
C ASN A 240 -1.80 1.72 15.15
N LEU A 241 -2.40 0.76 14.45
CA LEU A 241 -3.84 0.70 14.24
C LEU A 241 -4.63 0.48 15.53
N MET A 242 -4.02 -0.22 16.50
CA MET A 242 -4.64 -0.60 17.76
C MET A 242 -4.39 0.38 18.91
N ASP A 243 -3.52 1.38 18.73
CA ASP A 243 -3.15 2.34 19.76
C ASP A 243 -4.12 3.54 19.76
N PRO A 244 -5.04 3.70 20.73
CA PRO A 244 -5.90 4.87 20.77
C PRO A 244 -5.15 6.15 21.18
N SER A 245 -3.96 6.04 21.80
CA SER A 245 -3.23 7.20 22.33
C SER A 245 -2.74 8.14 21.23
N HIS A 246 -2.44 7.63 20.03
CA HIS A 246 -1.98 8.47 18.93
C HIS A 246 -3.11 9.29 18.28
N VAL A 247 -4.37 8.93 18.50
CA VAL A 247 -5.53 9.51 17.78
C VAL A 247 -5.65 11.02 17.96
N PRO A 248 -5.59 11.59 19.19
CA PRO A 248 -5.72 13.03 19.39
C PRO A 248 -4.57 13.84 18.77
N TYR A 249 -3.37 13.24 18.66
CA TYR A 249 -2.15 13.93 18.23
C TYR A 249 -1.89 13.77 16.74
N ALA A 250 -1.83 12.54 16.23
CA ALA A 250 -1.45 12.25 14.85
C ALA A 250 -2.55 12.63 13.85
N HIS A 251 -3.82 12.58 14.28
CA HIS A 251 -4.98 12.90 13.43
C HIS A 251 -5.60 14.26 13.76
N TYR A 252 -4.86 15.12 14.49
CA TYR A 252 -5.30 16.47 14.83
C TYR A 252 -5.69 17.26 13.58
N GLY A 253 -6.92 17.76 13.53
CA GLY A 253 -7.46 18.53 12.40
C GLY A 253 -7.77 17.71 11.14
N VAL A 254 -7.53 16.39 11.15
CA VAL A 254 -7.83 15.47 10.04
C VAL A 254 -9.06 14.63 10.34
N MET A 255 -9.16 14.09 11.56
CA MET A 255 -10.33 13.37 12.02
C MET A 255 -11.21 14.30 12.86
N ASN A 256 -12.51 14.31 12.59
CA ASN A 256 -13.51 14.92 13.45
C ASN A 256 -13.69 14.02 14.69
N ASN A 257 -12.70 14.04 15.58
CA ASN A 257 -12.81 13.35 16.85
C ASN A 257 -13.96 13.97 17.64
N VAL A 258 -14.79 13.13 18.26
CA VAL A 258 -15.75 13.60 19.24
C VAL A 258 -14.97 14.38 20.29
N GLN A 259 -15.24 15.68 20.41
CA GLN A 259 -14.60 16.50 21.43
C GLN A 259 -14.88 15.89 22.80
N GLN A 260 -13.86 15.24 23.35
CA GLN A 260 -13.91 14.68 24.69
C GLN A 260 -14.11 15.83 25.68
N LYS A 261 -15.09 15.68 26.60
CA LYS A 261 -15.41 16.72 27.58
C LYS A 261 -14.29 16.93 28.61
N VAL A 262 -13.47 15.91 28.84
CA VAL A 262 -12.34 15.92 29.77
C VAL A 262 -11.08 15.63 28.98
N LYS A 263 -10.11 16.54 29.06
CA LYS A 263 -8.80 16.45 28.42
C LYS A 263 -7.75 17.00 29.38
N ASP A 264 -6.60 16.34 29.44
CA ASP A 264 -5.47 16.75 30.28
C ASP A 264 -4.50 17.69 29.56
N ASP A 265 -4.57 17.76 28.23
CA ASP A 265 -3.79 18.70 27.42
C ASP A 265 -4.61 19.38 26.29
N ARG A 266 -3.92 20.18 25.47
CA ARG A 266 -4.55 20.94 24.37
C ARG A 266 -5.15 19.99 23.33
N GLU A 267 -4.39 18.97 22.94
CA GLU A 267 -4.66 18.02 21.88
C GLU A 267 -5.74 16.98 22.25
N GLY A 268 -5.98 16.71 23.54
CA GLY A 268 -7.01 15.78 24.00
C GLY A 268 -6.47 14.52 24.69
N GLY A 269 -5.21 14.51 25.12
CA GLY A 269 -4.61 13.42 25.88
C GLY A 269 -5.31 13.16 27.21
N ARG A 270 -5.30 11.90 27.64
CA ARG A 270 -5.82 11.44 28.93
C ARG A 270 -5.18 10.10 29.35
N PRO A 271 -5.19 9.74 30.64
CA PRO A 271 -4.93 8.38 31.08
C PRO A 271 -5.82 7.37 30.36
N LEU A 272 -5.19 6.26 29.99
CA LEU A 272 -5.81 5.13 29.32
C LEU A 272 -6.04 4.01 30.35
N GLU A 273 -7.24 3.46 30.40
CA GLU A 273 -7.56 2.39 31.35
C GLU A 273 -7.21 1.04 30.73
N LEU A 274 -6.20 0.37 31.29
CA LEU A 274 -5.62 -0.83 30.70
C LEU A 274 -6.16 -2.10 31.37
N SER A 275 -7.05 -2.83 30.70
CA SER A 275 -7.48 -4.15 31.17
C SER A 275 -7.54 -5.15 30.01
N ILE A 276 -7.03 -6.37 30.26
CA ILE A 276 -7.15 -7.51 29.36
C ILE A 276 -8.17 -8.44 29.98
N GLU A 277 -9.22 -8.74 29.23
CA GLU A 277 -10.35 -9.55 29.67
C GLU A 277 -10.10 -11.04 29.34
N GLU A 278 -9.64 -11.31 28.12
CA GLU A 278 -9.34 -12.65 27.64
C GLU A 278 -8.03 -12.67 26.85
N LEU A 279 -7.26 -13.75 26.97
CA LEU A 279 -6.05 -13.99 26.18
C LEU A 279 -5.86 -15.49 25.97
N ASN A 280 -6.00 -15.96 24.73
CA ASN A 280 -5.89 -17.35 24.32
C ASN A 280 -5.17 -17.47 22.94
N VAL A 281 -4.95 -18.68 22.42
CA VAL A 281 -4.22 -18.86 21.14
C VAL A 281 -4.91 -18.15 19.96
N ASN A 282 -6.24 -18.06 19.98
CA ASN A 282 -7.05 -17.47 18.91
C ASN A 282 -7.12 -15.93 18.99
N GLY A 283 -6.58 -15.32 20.05
CA GLY A 283 -6.50 -13.86 20.18
C GLY A 283 -6.67 -13.37 21.62
N PHE A 284 -7.18 -12.16 21.75
CA PHE A 284 -7.42 -11.52 23.05
C PHE A 284 -8.57 -10.52 22.94
N THR A 285 -9.19 -10.23 24.08
CA THR A 285 -10.14 -9.14 24.27
C THR A 285 -9.62 -8.22 25.37
N SER A 286 -9.79 -6.92 25.20
CA SER A 286 -9.28 -5.91 26.12
C SER A 286 -10.10 -4.63 25.99
N THR A 287 -9.93 -3.71 26.94
CA THR A 287 -10.29 -2.32 26.69
C THR A 287 -9.54 -1.81 25.46
N GLN A 288 -10.12 -0.83 24.74
CA GLN A 288 -9.49 -0.22 23.57
C GLN A 288 -8.07 0.26 23.89
N ASP A 289 -7.93 0.80 25.08
CA ASP A 289 -6.71 1.33 25.68
C ASP A 289 -5.61 0.26 25.89
N ALA A 290 -5.98 -1.01 26.09
CA ALA A 290 -5.06 -2.13 26.32
C ALA A 290 -4.71 -2.98 25.09
N LEU A 291 -5.22 -2.63 23.91
CA LEU A 291 -5.07 -3.45 22.70
C LEU A 291 -3.60 -3.73 22.32
N VAL A 292 -2.72 -2.74 22.44
CA VAL A 292 -1.27 -2.90 22.18
C VAL A 292 -0.63 -3.89 23.15
N ILE A 293 -0.98 -3.81 24.44
CA ILE A 293 -0.44 -4.69 25.48
C ILE A 293 -0.96 -6.12 25.27
N GLY A 294 -2.25 -6.26 24.96
CA GLY A 294 -2.87 -7.54 24.61
C GLY A 294 -2.18 -8.17 23.42
N PHE A 295 -1.94 -7.40 22.34
CA PHE A 295 -1.25 -7.88 21.15
C PHE A 295 0.17 -8.35 21.45
N ARG A 296 0.97 -7.55 22.16
CA ARG A 296 2.35 -7.93 22.53
C ARG A 296 2.40 -9.17 23.40
N LYS A 297 1.52 -9.28 24.40
CA LYS A 297 1.42 -10.47 25.27
C LYS A 297 1.01 -11.70 24.46
N TRP A 298 0.01 -11.57 23.59
CA TRP A 298 -0.43 -12.65 22.71
C TRP A 298 0.69 -13.10 21.76
N LEU A 299 1.36 -12.14 21.10
CA LEU A 299 2.44 -12.40 20.15
C LEU A 299 3.60 -13.14 20.83
N LYS A 300 4.01 -12.70 22.03
CA LYS A 300 5.07 -13.35 22.82
C LYS A 300 4.66 -14.76 23.27
N LYS A 301 3.43 -14.92 23.80
CA LYS A 301 2.99 -16.18 24.41
C LYS A 301 2.67 -17.27 23.39
N TYR A 302 2.01 -16.92 22.29
CA TYR A 302 1.43 -17.89 21.36
C TYR A 302 2.16 -17.96 20.02
N ALA A 303 2.79 -16.87 19.58
CA ALA A 303 3.33 -16.74 18.22
C ALA A 303 4.85 -16.54 18.17
N GLY A 304 5.58 -16.85 19.26
CA GLY A 304 7.05 -16.79 19.28
C GLY A 304 7.64 -15.37 19.22
N GLY A 305 6.84 -14.35 19.50
CA GLY A 305 7.27 -12.95 19.56
C GLY A 305 7.34 -12.21 18.23
N GLN A 306 7.07 -12.88 17.10
CA GLN A 306 7.10 -12.28 15.77
C GLN A 306 6.22 -13.06 14.78
N VAL A 307 5.90 -12.46 13.63
CA VAL A 307 5.31 -13.22 12.52
C VAL A 307 6.31 -14.25 12.00
N ASP A 308 5.85 -15.46 11.69
CA ASP A 308 6.66 -16.44 10.97
C ASP A 308 6.76 -16.04 9.48
N TRP A 309 7.84 -15.34 9.14
CA TRP A 309 8.14 -14.89 7.77
C TRP A 309 8.82 -15.96 6.90
N ARG A 310 8.75 -17.24 7.30
CA ARG A 310 9.35 -18.38 6.57
C ARG A 310 10.86 -18.24 6.35
N GLY A 311 11.55 -17.58 7.29
CA GLY A 311 12.99 -17.31 7.24
C GLY A 311 13.44 -16.31 6.16
N LYS A 312 12.51 -15.63 5.46
CA LYS A 312 12.84 -14.68 4.38
C LYS A 312 12.91 -13.22 4.83
N TYR A 313 12.77 -12.94 6.13
CA TYR A 313 12.80 -11.59 6.69
C TYR A 313 14.02 -11.42 7.60
N SER A 314 14.86 -10.42 7.31
CA SER A 314 16.08 -10.13 8.07
C SER A 314 15.89 -9.07 9.16
N GLY A 315 14.70 -8.49 9.30
CA GLY A 315 14.46 -7.35 10.19
C GLY A 315 15.04 -6.02 9.71
N ALA A 316 15.86 -6.02 8.65
CA ALA A 316 16.45 -4.81 8.12
C ALA A 316 15.40 -4.00 7.35
N LEU A 317 15.06 -2.83 7.87
CA LEU A 317 14.28 -1.86 7.11
C LEU A 317 15.15 -1.30 5.97
N PRO A 318 14.58 -1.05 4.78
CA PRO A 318 15.29 -0.28 3.77
C PRO A 318 15.68 1.09 4.36
N PRO A 319 16.81 1.68 3.93
CA PRO A 319 17.21 2.99 4.42
C PRO A 319 16.08 3.99 4.16
N THR A 320 15.73 4.77 5.17
CA THR A 320 14.72 5.82 5.05
C THR A 320 15.14 6.78 3.94
N PRO A 321 14.33 6.95 2.87
CA PRO A 321 14.64 7.92 1.84
C PRO A 321 14.73 9.34 2.41
N PRO A 322 15.45 10.27 1.75
CA PRO A 322 15.46 11.67 2.14
C PRO A 322 14.04 12.23 2.25
N ARG A 323 13.83 13.21 3.15
CA ARG A 323 12.52 13.82 3.40
C ARG A 323 11.87 14.35 2.13
N GLU A 324 12.68 14.89 1.22
CA GLU A 324 12.26 15.39 -0.09
C GLU A 324 11.58 14.31 -0.93
N GLN A 325 12.09 13.08 -0.87
CA GLN A 325 11.55 11.94 -1.59
C GLN A 325 10.32 11.36 -0.88
N LEU A 326 10.32 11.30 0.46
CA LEU A 326 9.17 10.83 1.23
C LEU A 326 7.94 11.72 1.05
N MET A 327 8.16 13.03 0.97
CA MET A 327 7.09 14.03 0.83
C MET A 327 6.88 14.47 -0.63
N ASP A 328 7.43 13.72 -1.59
CA ASP A 328 7.24 13.94 -3.02
C ASP A 328 5.80 13.60 -3.42
N ARG A 329 4.97 14.64 -3.49
CA ARG A 329 3.58 14.58 -3.94
C ARG A 329 3.47 14.42 -5.46
N TYR A 330 4.48 14.85 -6.21
CA TYR A 330 4.41 14.82 -7.66
C TYR A 330 4.32 13.40 -8.18
N TRP A 331 5.29 12.56 -7.80
CA TRP A 331 5.35 11.17 -8.24
C TRP A 331 4.33 10.27 -7.51
N SER A 332 4.06 10.55 -6.23
CA SER A 332 3.11 9.74 -5.46
C SER A 332 1.64 9.98 -5.84
N HIS A 333 1.29 11.17 -6.36
CA HIS A 333 -0.10 11.53 -6.63
C HIS A 333 -0.30 12.33 -7.92
N VAL A 334 0.37 13.48 -8.07
CA VAL A 334 0.02 14.46 -9.12
C VAL A 334 0.12 13.87 -10.51
N VAL A 335 1.14 13.05 -10.80
CA VAL A 335 1.29 12.42 -12.12
C VAL A 335 0.19 11.41 -12.44
N ASN A 336 -0.32 10.71 -11.42
CA ASN A 336 -1.32 9.66 -11.55
C ASN A 336 -2.76 10.20 -11.51
N CYS A 337 -2.97 11.40 -10.95
CA CYS A 337 -4.27 12.05 -10.84
C CYS A 337 -4.51 13.00 -12.01
N LYS A 338 -5.54 12.74 -12.82
CA LYS A 338 -5.84 13.53 -14.03
C LYS A 338 -6.03 15.02 -13.74
N SER A 339 -6.79 15.37 -12.70
CA SER A 339 -7.05 16.77 -12.35
C SER A 339 -5.78 17.48 -11.87
N CYS A 340 -5.02 16.85 -10.98
CA CYS A 340 -3.77 17.42 -10.46
C CYS A 340 -2.70 17.54 -11.56
N SER A 341 -2.56 16.53 -12.43
CA SER A 341 -1.63 16.55 -13.56
C SER A 341 -1.93 17.68 -14.55
N LEU A 342 -3.21 17.88 -14.86
CA LEU A 342 -3.64 18.99 -15.72
C LEU A 342 -3.38 20.35 -15.07
N ALA A 343 -3.75 20.52 -13.79
CA ALA A 343 -3.48 21.75 -13.04
C ALA A 343 -1.98 22.06 -13.00
N TYR A 344 -1.15 21.06 -12.71
CA TYR A 344 0.30 21.19 -12.70
C TYR A 344 0.85 21.66 -14.04
N LYS A 345 0.45 21.04 -15.16
CA LYS A 345 0.89 21.44 -16.50
C LYS A 345 0.47 22.88 -16.82
N SER A 346 -0.78 23.25 -16.57
CA SER A 346 -1.29 24.60 -16.85
C SER A 346 -0.57 25.66 -16.04
N LEU A 347 -0.34 25.43 -14.73
CA LEU A 347 0.36 26.38 -13.87
C LEU A 347 1.84 26.55 -14.29
N ASN A 348 2.51 25.47 -14.71
CA ASN A 348 3.88 25.57 -15.24
C ASN A 348 3.93 26.38 -16.55
N VAL A 349 2.93 26.23 -17.43
CA VAL A 349 2.85 27.06 -18.65
C VAL A 349 2.70 28.54 -18.31
N VAL A 350 1.86 28.87 -17.32
CA VAL A 350 1.70 30.26 -16.85
C VAL A 350 3.00 30.79 -16.22
N GLU A 351 3.70 29.98 -15.42
CA GLU A 351 4.98 30.35 -14.83
C GLU A 351 6.01 30.73 -15.91
N VAL A 352 6.16 29.88 -16.92
CA VAL A 352 7.10 30.11 -18.04
C VAL A 352 6.67 31.33 -18.86
N ALA A 353 5.37 31.50 -19.14
CA ALA A 353 4.87 32.66 -19.86
C ALA A 353 5.17 33.98 -19.14
N LEU A 354 5.02 34.02 -17.82
CA LEU A 354 5.37 35.20 -17.00
C LEU A 354 6.88 35.52 -17.06
N GLN A 355 7.74 34.50 -17.06
CA GLN A 355 9.19 34.69 -17.24
C GLN A 355 9.52 35.25 -18.63
N ILE A 356 8.89 34.73 -19.69
CA ILE A 356 9.05 35.22 -21.06
C ILE A 356 8.59 36.68 -21.16
N ILE A 357 7.43 37.03 -20.59
CA ILE A 357 6.93 38.41 -20.57
C ILE A 357 7.92 39.33 -19.85
N SER A 358 8.49 38.90 -18.72
CA SER A 358 9.47 39.68 -17.98
C SER A 358 10.73 39.96 -18.82
N ILE A 359 11.31 38.92 -19.42
CA ILE A 359 12.51 39.04 -20.26
C ILE A 359 12.23 39.89 -21.50
N ALA A 360 11.09 39.68 -22.16
CA ALA A 360 10.69 40.45 -23.33
C ALA A 360 10.49 41.93 -22.99
N ALA A 361 9.86 42.24 -21.86
CA ALA A 361 9.67 43.61 -21.40
C ALA A 361 11.01 44.32 -21.10
N ILE A 362 11.97 43.62 -20.49
CA ILE A 362 13.34 44.13 -20.27
C ILE A 362 14.04 44.37 -21.62
N GLY A 363 13.97 43.42 -22.54
CA GLY A 363 14.56 43.54 -23.88
C GLY A 363 14.00 44.72 -24.68
N ILE A 364 12.69 44.95 -24.61
CA ILE A 364 12.04 46.11 -25.23
C ILE A 364 12.56 47.41 -24.62
N VAL A 365 12.62 47.50 -23.29
CA VAL A 365 13.14 48.70 -22.58
C VAL A 365 14.60 48.97 -22.96
N ALA A 366 15.42 47.93 -23.09
CA ALA A 366 16.82 48.05 -23.48
C ALA A 366 17.01 48.51 -24.95
N ALA A 367 16.10 48.13 -25.85
CA ALA A 367 16.14 48.52 -27.26
C ALA A 367 15.57 49.93 -27.54
N MET A 368 14.85 50.52 -26.59
CA MET A 368 14.25 51.85 -26.76
C MET A 368 15.31 52.95 -26.74
N LYS A 369 15.38 53.71 -27.84
CA LYS A 369 16.28 54.87 -27.96
C LYS A 369 15.88 55.98 -26.97
N GLN A 370 16.86 56.56 -26.26
CA GLN A 370 16.62 57.67 -25.33
C GLN A 370 15.91 58.84 -26.03
N GLY A 371 14.76 59.25 -25.50
CA GLY A 371 13.92 60.33 -26.03
C GLY A 371 12.86 59.93 -27.05
N ALA A 372 12.89 58.70 -27.59
CA ALA A 372 11.90 58.24 -28.59
C ALA A 372 10.56 57.82 -27.99
N VAL A 373 10.49 57.59 -26.67
CA VAL A 373 9.28 57.11 -25.98
C VAL A 373 9.09 57.84 -24.65
N SER A 374 7.83 58.11 -24.29
CA SER A 374 7.49 58.79 -23.04
C SER A 374 8.00 58.02 -21.81
N ALA A 375 8.42 58.76 -20.80
CA ALA A 375 8.87 58.19 -19.53
C ALA A 375 7.81 57.27 -18.90
N VAL A 376 6.53 57.62 -19.07
CA VAL A 376 5.39 56.80 -18.62
C VAL A 376 5.43 55.41 -19.24
N LYS A 377 5.50 55.29 -20.57
CA LYS A 377 5.53 53.98 -21.26
C LYS A 377 6.75 53.15 -20.86
N ARG A 378 7.92 53.77 -20.76
CA ARG A 378 9.14 53.08 -20.32
C ARG A 378 9.00 52.54 -18.90
N ASN A 379 8.50 53.36 -17.97
CA ASN A 379 8.30 52.95 -16.58
C ASN A 379 7.23 51.85 -16.46
N SER A 380 6.14 51.93 -17.22
CA SER A 380 5.12 50.86 -17.25
C SER A 380 5.69 49.52 -17.70
N MET A 381 6.58 49.50 -18.69
CA MET A 381 7.23 48.26 -19.15
C MET A 381 8.18 47.68 -18.10
N VAL A 382 8.93 48.52 -17.38
CA VAL A 382 9.76 48.05 -16.26
C VAL A 382 8.89 47.47 -15.14
N VAL A 383 7.79 48.12 -14.79
CA VAL A 383 6.84 47.61 -13.78
C VAL A 383 6.25 46.26 -14.22
N LEU A 384 5.83 46.14 -15.48
CA LEU A 384 5.35 44.87 -16.03
C LEU A 384 6.41 43.76 -15.91
N ALA A 385 7.68 44.08 -16.21
CA ALA A 385 8.76 43.11 -16.11
C ALA A 385 8.96 42.60 -14.67
N VAL A 386 9.00 43.53 -13.70
CA VAL A 386 9.20 43.21 -12.28
C VAL A 386 8.01 42.43 -11.74
N LEU A 387 6.78 42.86 -12.01
CA LEU A 387 5.57 42.18 -11.55
C LEU A 387 5.44 40.78 -12.15
N SER A 388 5.74 40.62 -13.45
CA SER A 388 5.69 39.31 -14.10
C SER A 388 6.72 38.35 -13.49
N PHE A 389 7.94 38.81 -13.21
CA PHE A 389 8.95 38.00 -12.52
C PHE A 389 8.55 37.68 -11.08
N ALA A 390 8.06 38.65 -10.31
CA ALA A 390 7.62 38.41 -8.94
C ALA A 390 6.47 37.37 -8.90
N LEU A 391 5.50 37.52 -9.80
CA LEU A 391 4.38 36.58 -9.92
C LEU A 391 4.84 35.19 -10.36
N SER A 392 5.82 35.09 -11.27
CA SER A 392 6.36 33.78 -11.67
C SER A 392 7.05 33.08 -10.49
N ARG A 393 7.77 33.82 -9.62
CA ARG A 393 8.42 33.24 -8.43
C ARG A 393 7.40 32.82 -7.37
N LEU A 394 6.35 33.61 -7.16
CA LEU A 394 5.23 33.23 -6.28
C LEU A 394 4.53 31.97 -6.79
N LEU A 395 4.27 31.90 -8.10
CA LEU A 395 3.64 30.75 -8.73
C LEU A 395 4.53 29.50 -8.66
N ALA A 396 5.84 29.63 -8.91
CA ALA A 396 6.79 28.54 -8.75
C ALA A 396 6.79 27.99 -7.31
N HIS A 397 6.78 28.89 -6.31
CA HIS A 397 6.69 28.49 -4.91
C HIS A 397 5.37 27.78 -4.60
N PHE A 398 4.25 28.26 -5.13
CA PHE A 398 2.95 27.62 -5.01
C PHE A 398 2.94 26.22 -5.64
N ILE A 399 3.40 26.07 -6.89
CA ILE A 399 3.50 24.78 -7.58
C ILE A 399 4.36 23.83 -6.75
N ASN A 400 5.50 24.30 -6.23
CA ASN A 400 6.37 23.47 -5.41
C ASN A 400 5.66 23.01 -4.13
N LYS A 401 5.06 23.92 -3.36
CA LYS A 401 4.42 23.64 -2.06
C LYS A 401 3.16 22.77 -2.15
N TYR A 402 2.39 22.88 -3.23
CA TYR A 402 1.09 22.22 -3.33
C TYR A 402 1.10 21.01 -4.26
N LEU A 403 1.96 20.98 -5.27
CA LEU A 403 1.96 19.96 -6.33
C LEU A 403 3.24 19.13 -6.42
N ARG A 404 4.37 19.57 -5.83
CA ARG A 404 5.60 18.75 -5.80
C ARG A 404 5.95 18.21 -4.43
N TYR A 405 6.00 19.09 -3.44
CA TYR A 405 6.49 18.77 -2.10
C TYR A 405 5.53 19.32 -1.08
N HIS A 406 5.12 18.51 -0.12
CA HIS A 406 4.32 18.96 1.00
C HIS A 406 5.11 18.78 2.29
N ASP A 407 5.60 19.87 2.86
CA ASP A 407 6.24 19.78 4.16
C ASP A 407 5.17 19.57 5.22
N TYR A 408 5.18 18.41 5.88
CA TYR A 408 4.36 18.19 7.07
C TYR A 408 5.12 18.80 8.24
N ILE A 409 4.84 20.07 8.53
CA ILE A 409 5.34 20.75 9.74
C ILE A 409 4.35 20.39 10.85
N HIS A 410 4.62 19.30 11.57
CA HIS A 410 3.98 19.07 12.87
C HIS A 410 4.45 20.20 13.80
N ALA A 411 3.51 21.07 14.20
CA ALA A 411 3.70 22.08 15.24
C ALA A 411 4.70 23.21 14.93
N PHE A 412 4.25 24.20 14.15
CA PHE A 412 4.54 25.61 14.44
C PHE A 412 3.23 26.38 14.32
N HIS A 413 2.35 26.24 15.30
CA HIS A 413 1.32 27.23 15.67
C HIS A 413 0.77 26.96 17.08
#